data_AF-A0A1F6M8H4-F1
#
_entry.id   AF-A0A1F6M8H4-F1
#
_cell.length_a   1.000
_cell.length_b   1.000
_cell.length_c   1.000
_cell.angle_alpha   90.00
_cell.angle_beta   90.00
_cell.angle_gamma   90.00
#
_symmetry.space_group_name_H-M   'P 1'
#
loop_
_entity.id
_entity.type
_entity.pdbx_description
1 polymer ?
#
loop_
_entity_poly.entity_id
_entity_poly.type
_entity_poly.pdbx_seq_one_letter_code
_entity_poly.pdbx_strand_id
1 'polypeptide(L)' 'GPATIELYKSYIQKAKTLVWNGAMGYFEQQPYDTGTLAIARLVAAQSKGKAFGVVGGGETVQALEMV' A
#
# COMPACT_ATOMS: atom_id res chain seq x y z
N GLY A 1 -3.52 -6.79 10.19
CA GLY A 1 -4.97 -6.71 10.47
C GLY A 1 -5.43 -5.26 10.60
N PRO A 2 -6.70 -4.98 10.96
CA PRO A 2 -7.26 -3.62 10.94
C PRO A 2 -6.46 -2.57 11.74
N ALA A 3 -5.99 -2.92 12.94
CA ALA A 3 -5.17 -2.02 13.76
C ALA A 3 -3.82 -1.67 13.08
N THR A 4 -3.20 -2.63 12.40
CA THR A 4 -1.95 -2.41 11.64
C THR A 4 -2.17 -1.48 10.45
N ILE A 5 -3.32 -1.61 9.77
CA ILE A 5 -3.68 -0.76 8.64
C ILE A 5 -3.81 0.70 9.09
N GLU A 6 -4.51 0.96 10.19
CA GLU A 6 -4.64 2.32 10.73
C GLU A 6 -3.30 2.88 11.24
N LEU A 7 -2.45 2.04 11.84
CA LEU A 7 -1.10 2.44 12.20
C LEU A 7 -0.30 2.90 10.97
N TYR A 8 -0.26 2.10 9.91
CA TYR A 8 0.46 2.45 8.68
C TYR A 8 -0.12 3.66 7.96
N LYS A 9 -1.45 3.80 7.93
CA LYS A 9 -2.11 5.00 7.41
C LYS A 9 -1.60 6.28 8.08
N SER A 10 -1.46 6.26 9.41
CA SER A 10 -0.97 7.42 10.16
C SER A 10 0.44 7.86 9.77
N TYR A 11 1.29 6.92 9.35
CA TYR A 11 2.63 7.20 8.84
C TYR A 11 2.60 7.64 7.37
N ILE A 12 1.84 6.92 6.54
CA ILE A 12 1.71 7.18 5.10
C ILE A 12 1.17 8.59 4.84
N GLN A 13 0.17 9.05 5.60
CA GLN A 13 -0.40 10.40 5.47
C GLN A 13 0.56 11.54 5.82
N LYS A 14 1.62 11.26 6.59
CA LYS A 14 2.64 12.25 6.98
C LYS A 14 3.85 12.24 6.05
N ALA A 15 3.98 11.20 5.22
CA ALA A 15 5.12 11.01 4.36
C ALA A 15 5.10 11.99 3.19
N LYS A 16 6.26 12.60 2.90
CA LYS A 16 6.48 13.38 1.67
C LYS A 16 7.05 12.51 0.54
N THR A 17 7.61 11.37 0.90
CA THR A 17 8.16 10.39 -0.03
C THR A 17 7.76 9.00 0.46
N LEU A 18 7.20 8.21 -0.44
CA LEU A 18 6.75 6.85 -0.19
C LEU A 18 7.54 5.92 -1.11
N VAL A 19 8.22 4.94 -0.52
CA VAL A 19 8.87 3.85 -1.27
C VAL A 19 8.26 2.55 -0.79
N TRP A 20 7.64 1.80 -1.68
CA TRP A 20 6.98 0.54 -1.34
C TRP A 20 7.48 -0.60 -2.23
N ASN A 21 8.00 -1.66 -1.61
CA ASN A 21 8.50 -2.86 -2.26
C ASN A 21 8.15 -4.08 -1.41
N GLY A 22 7.20 -4.90 -1.88
CA GLY A 22 6.71 -6.11 -1.23
C GLY A 22 5.24 -5.99 -0.79
N ALA A 23 4.45 -7.02 -1.07
CA ALA A 23 3.09 -7.13 -0.56
C ALA A 23 3.08 -7.22 0.98
N MET A 24 1.95 -6.88 1.60
CA MET A 24 1.81 -6.85 3.07
C MET A 24 1.31 -8.19 3.65
N GLY A 25 1.15 -9.21 2.81
CA GLY A 25 0.59 -10.53 3.13
C GLY A 25 0.41 -11.38 1.87
N TYR A 26 -0.24 -12.55 2.00
CA TYR A 26 -0.51 -13.49 0.91
C TYR A 26 -1.70 -13.04 0.06
N PHE A 27 -1.53 -11.94 -0.65
CA PHE A 27 -2.62 -11.19 -1.27
C PHE A 27 -3.27 -11.89 -2.48
N GLU A 28 -2.60 -12.90 -3.02
CA GLU A 28 -3.09 -13.72 -4.12
C GLU A 28 -4.26 -14.62 -3.71
N GLN A 29 -4.45 -14.86 -2.40
CA GLN A 29 -5.51 -15.70 -1.88
C GLN A 29 -6.46 -14.93 -0.96
N GLN A 30 -7.75 -14.89 -1.30
CA GLN A 30 -8.77 -14.40 -0.37
C GLN A 30 -8.88 -15.32 0.86
N PRO A 31 -9.08 -14.77 2.07
CA PRO A 31 -9.34 -13.36 2.38
C PRO A 31 -8.10 -12.56 2.84
N TYR A 32 -6.89 -12.97 2.45
CA TYR A 32 -5.63 -12.39 2.97
C TYR A 32 -5.12 -11.16 2.18
N ASP A 33 -5.86 -10.73 1.17
CA ASP A 33 -5.61 -9.57 0.30
C ASP A 33 -5.87 -8.21 0.95
N THR A 34 -6.78 -8.18 1.94
CA THR A 34 -7.29 -6.94 2.55
C THR A 34 -6.19 -5.99 3.02
N GLY A 35 -5.12 -6.51 3.63
CA GLY A 35 -4.01 -5.68 4.11
C GLY A 35 -3.24 -5.01 2.97
N THR A 36 -2.87 -5.79 1.95
CA THR A 36 -2.12 -5.30 0.80
C THR A 36 -2.93 -4.28 0.00
N LEU A 37 -4.20 -4.55 -0.27
CA LEU A 37 -5.08 -3.63 -1.00
C LEU A 37 -5.33 -2.32 -0.24
N ALA A 38 -5.47 -2.39 1.09
CA ALA A 38 -5.64 -1.19 1.91
C ALA A 38 -4.40 -0.28 1.84
N ILE A 39 -3.20 -0.85 1.95
CA ILE A 39 -1.94 -0.09 1.83
C ILE A 39 -1.75 0.43 0.40
N ALA A 40 -2.06 -0.37 -0.62
CA ALA A 40 -1.98 0.04 -2.02
C ALA A 40 -2.84 1.29 -2.29
N ARG A 41 -4.10 1.29 -1.83
CA ARG A 41 -5.01 2.45 -1.94
C ARG A 41 -4.48 3.68 -1.22
N LEU A 42 -3.92 3.52 -0.03
CA LEU A 42 -3.37 4.64 0.75
C LEU A 42 -2.16 5.26 0.08
N VAL A 43 -1.22 4.43 -0.40
CA VAL A 43 -0.03 4.87 -1.12
C VAL A 43 -0.43 5.58 -2.42
N ALA A 44 -1.35 5.00 -3.20
CA ALA A 44 -1.85 5.61 -4.42
C ALA A 44 -2.53 6.98 -4.15
N ALA A 45 -3.37 7.06 -3.11
CA ALA A 45 -4.04 8.30 -2.75
C ALA A 45 -3.06 9.41 -2.32
N GLN A 46 -2.06 9.08 -1.51
CA GLN A 46 -1.04 10.06 -1.11
C GLN A 46 -0.14 10.48 -2.26
N SER A 47 0.19 9.55 -3.16
CA SER A 47 1.06 9.80 -4.32
C SER A 47 0.40 10.67 -5.40
N LYS A 48 -0.95 10.67 -5.48
CA LYS A 48 -1.72 11.63 -6.28
C LYS A 48 -1.77 13.04 -5.67
N GLY A 49 -1.44 13.15 -4.37
CA GLY A 49 -1.43 14.40 -3.64
C GLY A 49 -0.07 15.07 -3.66
N LYS A 50 0.47 15.32 -2.46
CA LYS A 50 1.74 16.05 -2.28
C LYS A 50 2.95 15.14 -2.06
N ALA A 51 2.73 13.83 -1.91
CA ALA A 51 3.81 12.88 -1.67
C ALA A 51 4.35 12.35 -3.00
N PHE A 52 5.66 12.20 -3.10
CA PHE A 52 6.29 11.49 -4.20
C PHE A 52 6.30 9.98 -3.90
N GLY A 53 5.64 9.18 -4.74
CA GLY A 53 5.54 7.73 -4.57
C GLY A 53 6.39 6.95 -5.57
N VAL A 54 7.15 5.98 -5.09
CA VAL A 54 7.85 4.98 -5.90
C VAL A 54 7.43 3.60 -5.42
N VAL A 55 6.93 2.78 -6.34
CA VAL A 55 6.58 1.39 -6.07
C VAL A 55 7.41 0.49 -6.97
N GLY A 56 7.96 -0.57 -6.39
CA GLY A 56 8.79 -1.54 -7.11
C GLY A 56 8.53 -2.97 -6.68
N GLY A 57 9.07 -3.92 -7.45
CA GLY A 57 8.85 -5.35 -7.29
C GLY A 57 7.58 -5.82 -8.00
N GLY A 58 7.65 -6.99 -8.65
CA GLY A 58 6.56 -7.51 -9.51
C GLY A 58 5.25 -7.69 -8.75
N GLU A 59 5.31 -8.31 -7.57
CA GLU A 59 4.12 -8.57 -6.73
C GLU A 59 3.47 -7.26 -6.22
N THR A 60 4.27 -6.26 -5.85
CA THR A 60 3.76 -4.96 -5.39
C THR A 60 3.07 -4.18 -6.52
N VAL A 61 3.61 -4.26 -7.73
CA VAL A 61 2.99 -3.64 -8.92
C VAL A 61 1.67 -4.32 -9.24
N GLN A 62 1.63 -5.65 -9.17
CA GLN A 62 0.39 -6.41 -9.37
C GLN A 62 -0.68 -6.02 -8.34
N ALA A 63 -0.31 -5.81 -7.08
CA ALA A 63 -1.23 -5.33 -6.06
C ALA A 63 -1.80 -3.92 -6.36
N LEU A 64 -1.04 -3.05 -7.05
CA LEU A 64 -1.53 -1.75 -7.49
C LEU A 64 -2.47 -1.84 -8.70
N GLU A 65 -2.32 -2.82 -9.58
CA GLU A 65 -3.25 -3.01 -10.72
C GLU A 65 -4.65 -3.46 -10.26
N MET A 66 -4.76 -3.95 -9.02
CA MET A 66 -6.02 -4.40 -8.42
C MET A 66 -6.82 -3.27 -7.73
N VAL A 67 -6.31 -2.03 -7.69
CA VAL A 67 -6.91 -0.89 -6.96
C VAL A 67 -7.08 0.36 -7.79
#